data_AF-A0ABD1WUW3-F1
#
_entry.id   AF-A0ABD1WUW3-F1
#
_cell.length_a   1.000
_cell.length_b   1.000
_cell.length_c   1.000
_cell.angle_alpha   90.00
_cell.angle_beta   90.00
_cell.angle_gamma   90.00
#
_symmetry.space_group_name_H-M   'P 1'
#
loop_
_entity.id
_entity.type
_entity.pdbx_description
1 polymer ?
#
loop_
_entity_poly.entity_id
_entity_poly.type
_entity_poly.pdbx_seq_one_letter_code
_entity_poly.pdbx_strand_id
1 'polypeptide(L)'
;MKAALNVFTEEPLPKDSKLVKHKNVIVTPHLGASTKEAHEGVAIEITEVVGGVLRGELSATAVNAPMVPPEVLSELATYVTLVEKLGRLAVQLVARATEITDELEIQTSWISRFYSS
;
A
#
# COMPACT_ATOMS: atom_id res chain seq x y z
N MET A 1 -10.39 -26.43 30.60
CA MET A 1 -9.57 -25.38 29.94
C MET A 1 -10.50 -24.53 29.10
N LYS A 2 -10.41 -23.19 29.17
CA LYS A 2 -11.21 -22.24 28.37
C LYS A 2 -10.30 -21.55 27.36
N ALA A 3 -10.87 -21.11 26.24
CA ALA A 3 -10.16 -20.34 25.21
C ALA A 3 -10.92 -19.06 24.87
N ALA A 4 -10.19 -18.03 24.43
CA ALA A 4 -10.76 -16.79 23.91
C ALA A 4 -10.14 -16.52 22.52
N LEU A 5 -10.98 -16.30 21.51
CA LEU A 5 -10.57 -16.12 20.12
C LEU A 5 -11.10 -14.80 19.60
N ASN A 6 -10.22 -14.00 19.00
CA ASN A 6 -10.58 -12.69 18.43
C ASN A 6 -10.50 -12.64 16.89
N VAL A 7 -9.71 -13.52 16.29
CA VAL A 7 -9.43 -13.53 14.84
C VAL A 7 -9.71 -14.91 14.26
N PHE A 8 -10.17 -14.96 13.01
CA PHE A 8 -10.55 -16.20 12.32
C PHE A 8 -10.02 -16.21 10.89
N THR A 9 -9.92 -17.40 10.29
CA THR A 9 -9.43 -17.55 8.92
C THR A 9 -10.36 -16.94 7.88
N GLU A 10 -11.68 -16.98 8.13
CA GLU A 10 -12.69 -16.32 7.33
C GLU A 10 -13.57 -15.46 8.26
N GLU A 11 -13.76 -14.20 7.89
CA GLU A 11 -14.54 -13.23 8.66
C GLU A 11 -15.60 -12.57 7.76
N PRO A 12 -16.85 -12.41 8.23
CA PRO A 12 -17.35 -12.75 9.56
C PRO A 12 -17.59 -14.26 9.76
N LEU A 13 -17.51 -14.72 11.02
CA LEU A 13 -17.87 -16.10 11.35
C LEU A 13 -19.34 -16.42 10.97
N PRO A 14 -19.62 -17.60 10.40
CA PRO A 14 -20.98 -18.06 10.18
C PRO A 14 -21.77 -18.13 11.49
N LYS A 15 -23.06 -17.75 11.46
CA LYS A 15 -23.94 -17.75 12.65
C LYS A 15 -24.08 -19.14 13.28
N ASP A 16 -23.94 -20.19 12.49
CA ASP A 16 -24.04 -21.58 12.93
C ASP A 16 -22.69 -22.20 13.34
N SER A 17 -21.60 -21.41 13.33
CA SER A 17 -20.25 -21.84 13.67
C SER A 17 -20.18 -22.60 14.99
N LYS A 18 -19.46 -23.73 14.96
CA LYS A 18 -19.22 -24.57 16.15
C LYS A 18 -18.45 -23.82 17.24
N LEU A 19 -17.59 -22.87 16.87
CA LEU A 19 -16.81 -22.07 17.81
C LEU A 19 -17.70 -21.13 18.62
N VAL A 20 -18.67 -20.49 17.98
CA VAL A 20 -19.65 -19.59 18.64
C VAL A 20 -20.51 -20.38 19.64
N LYS A 21 -20.88 -21.62 19.30
CA LYS A 21 -21.72 -22.49 20.13
C LYS A 21 -20.96 -23.23 21.23
N HIS A 22 -19.63 -23.18 21.24
CA HIS A 22 -18.83 -24.00 22.15
C HIS A 22 -18.75 -23.40 23.55
N LYS A 23 -19.26 -24.11 24.56
CA LYS A 23 -19.42 -23.63 25.95
C LYS A 23 -18.13 -23.14 26.65
N ASN A 24 -16.96 -23.60 26.19
CA ASN A 24 -15.66 -23.24 26.77
C ASN A 24 -14.88 -22.23 25.91
N VAL A 25 -15.49 -21.68 24.85
CA VAL A 25 -14.85 -20.72 23.96
C VAL A 25 -15.61 -19.39 24.04
N ILE A 26 -14.87 -18.33 24.27
CA ILE A 26 -15.35 -16.95 24.13
C ILE A 26 -14.86 -16.45 22.77
N VAL A 27 -15.75 -15.89 21.96
CA VAL A 27 -15.39 -15.27 20.68
C VAL A 27 -15.63 -13.77 20.75
N THR A 28 -14.71 -12.99 20.21
CA THR A 28 -14.88 -11.55 19.99
C THR A 28 -14.70 -11.26 18.50
N PRO A 29 -15.54 -10.41 17.87
CA PRO A 29 -15.50 -10.17 16.43
C PRO A 29 -14.40 -9.16 16.08
N HIS A 30 -13.13 -9.59 16.08
CA HIS A 30 -11.98 -8.78 15.70
C HIS A 30 -11.91 -7.41 16.39
N LEU A 31 -12.18 -7.39 17.70
CA LEU A 31 -12.27 -6.16 18.49
C LEU A 31 -10.97 -5.77 19.20
N GLY A 32 -9.87 -6.49 18.97
CA GLY A 32 -8.60 -6.30 19.66
C GLY A 32 -8.03 -4.88 19.58
N ALA A 33 -8.27 -4.20 18.45
CA ALA A 33 -7.89 -2.79 18.25
C ALA A 33 -9.08 -1.82 18.31
N SER A 34 -10.30 -2.30 18.59
CA SER A 34 -11.52 -1.49 18.62
C SER A 34 -11.69 -0.75 19.95
N THR A 35 -10.64 -0.08 20.40
CA THR A 35 -10.65 0.82 21.56
C THR A 35 -10.51 2.26 21.10
N LYS A 36 -10.99 3.20 21.92
CA LYS A 36 -10.90 4.62 21.61
C LYS A 36 -9.42 5.05 21.50
N GLU A 37 -8.60 4.58 22.42
CA GLU A 37 -7.18 4.89 22.52
C GLU A 37 -6.40 4.37 21.31
N ALA A 38 -6.73 3.16 20.83
CA ALA A 38 -6.10 2.60 19.63
C ALA A 38 -6.45 3.40 18.37
N HIS A 39 -7.72 3.76 18.19
CA HIS A 39 -8.12 4.61 17.07
C HIS A 39 -7.51 6.02 17.14
N GLU A 40 -7.41 6.63 18.33
CA GLU A 40 -6.76 7.93 18.51
C GLU A 40 -5.26 7.86 18.18
N GLY A 41 -4.55 6.83 18.65
CA GLY A 41 -3.14 6.62 18.34
C GLY A 41 -2.90 6.46 16.83
N VAL A 42 -3.69 5.60 16.18
CA VAL A 42 -3.62 5.38 14.73
C VAL A 42 -3.96 6.64 13.95
N ALA A 43 -4.95 7.43 14.39
CA ALA A 43 -5.31 8.68 13.73
C ALA A 43 -4.17 9.71 13.76
N ILE A 44 -3.48 9.84 14.90
CA ILE A 44 -2.32 10.73 15.03
C ILE A 44 -1.19 10.26 14.10
N GLU A 45 -0.83 8.99 14.14
CA GLU A 45 0.25 8.41 13.32
C GLU A 45 -0.01 8.62 11.82
N ILE A 46 -1.22 8.30 11.35
CA ILE A 46 -1.59 8.48 9.94
C ILE A 46 -1.56 9.97 9.55
N THR A 47 -2.01 10.87 10.44
CA THR A 47 -2.01 12.31 10.15
C THR A 47 -0.58 12.85 9.98
N GLU A 48 0.36 12.41 10.81
CA GLU A 48 1.77 12.79 10.69
C GLU A 48 2.39 12.28 9.38
N VAL A 49 2.16 11.00 9.05
CA VAL A 49 2.67 10.38 7.82
C VAL A 49 2.11 11.08 6.58
N VAL A 50 0.78 11.27 6.51
CA VAL A 50 0.13 11.94 5.37
C VAL A 50 0.60 13.39 5.26
N GLY A 51 0.71 14.10 6.39
CA GLY A 51 1.20 15.47 6.43
C GLY A 51 2.62 15.60 5.89
N GLY A 52 3.53 14.68 6.25
CA GLY A 52 4.90 14.63 5.72
C GLY A 52 4.93 14.39 4.21
N VAL A 53 4.21 13.37 3.75
CA VAL A 53 4.16 13.04 2.31
C VAL A 53 3.64 14.21 1.47
N LEU A 54 2.61 14.92 1.94
CA LEU A 54 2.07 16.09 1.23
C LEU A 54 3.06 17.27 1.15
N ARG A 55 4.06 17.33 2.05
CA ARG A 55 5.18 18.29 1.97
C ARG A 55 6.35 17.80 1.12
N GLY A 56 6.24 16.61 0.53
CA GLY A 56 7.30 16.00 -0.27
C GLY A 56 8.32 15.19 0.55
N GLU A 57 8.02 14.88 1.82
CA GLU A 57 8.85 14.00 2.64
C GLU A 57 8.61 12.53 2.27
N LEU A 58 9.63 11.68 2.42
CA LEU A 58 9.48 10.23 2.20
C LEU A 58 8.81 9.59 3.42
N SER A 59 7.87 8.67 3.19
CA SER A 59 7.26 7.88 4.26
C SER A 59 8.05 6.59 4.52
N ALA A 60 8.54 6.43 5.75
CA ALA A 60 9.19 5.19 6.19
C ALA A 60 8.20 4.03 6.40
N THR A 61 6.90 4.30 6.49
CA THR A 61 5.83 3.31 6.70
C THR A 61 5.07 2.98 5.43
N ALA A 62 5.54 3.43 4.26
CA ALA A 62 4.94 3.14 2.97
C ALA A 62 4.94 1.64 2.68
N VAL A 63 3.75 1.03 2.64
CA VAL A 63 3.58 -0.42 2.44
C VAL A 63 3.80 -0.89 1.01
N ASN A 64 3.80 0.05 0.05
CA ASN A 64 3.95 -0.19 -1.38
C ASN A 64 5.30 0.28 -1.93
N ALA A 65 6.24 0.67 -1.06
CA ALA A 65 7.58 1.08 -1.42
C ALA A 65 8.61 0.15 -0.77
N PRO A 66 9.85 0.07 -1.30
CA PRO A 66 10.91 -0.66 -0.63
C PRO A 66 11.11 -0.13 0.79
N MET A 67 11.24 -1.04 1.76
CA MET A 67 11.61 -0.64 3.11
C MET A 67 13.08 -0.21 3.10
N VAL A 68 13.30 1.09 3.28
CA VAL A 68 14.64 1.69 3.28
C VAL A 68 14.94 2.16 4.71
N PRO A 69 16.11 1.80 5.30
CA PRO A 69 16.51 2.31 6.61
C PRO A 69 16.50 3.84 6.65
N PRO A 70 16.13 4.48 7.78
CA PRO A 70 16.06 5.95 7.88
C PRO A 70 17.35 6.65 7.47
N GLU A 71 18.51 6.05 7.77
CA GLU A 71 19.83 6.57 7.41
C GLU A 71 20.01 6.63 5.89
N VAL A 72 19.54 5.59 5.19
CA VAL A 72 19.58 5.49 3.73
C VAL A 72 18.51 6.37 3.09
N LEU A 73 17.34 6.52 3.70
CA LEU A 73 16.30 7.45 3.23
C LEU A 73 16.80 8.90 3.25
N SER A 74 17.52 9.30 4.29
CA SER A 74 18.12 10.64 4.40
C SER A 74 19.12 10.90 3.26
N GLU A 75 19.94 9.91 2.92
CA GLU A 75 20.87 10.01 1.79
C GLU A 75 20.13 10.05 0.44
N LEU A 76 19.15 9.16 0.24
CA LEU A 76 18.39 9.06 -1.01
C LEU A 76 17.48 10.27 -1.26
N ALA A 77 16.91 10.87 -0.22
CA ALA A 77 15.99 12.02 -0.32
C ALA A 77 16.59 13.16 -1.17
N THR A 78 17.89 13.39 -1.07
CA THR A 78 18.61 14.40 -1.86
C THR A 78 18.54 14.14 -3.36
N TYR A 79 18.46 12.87 -3.78
CA TYR A 79 18.49 12.46 -5.18
C TYR A 79 17.10 12.19 -5.78
N VAL A 80 16.06 11.97 -4.96
CA VAL A 80 14.71 11.63 -5.43
C VAL A 80 14.20 12.62 -6.48
N THR A 81 14.30 13.92 -6.19
CA THR A 81 13.86 14.98 -7.12
C THR A 81 14.63 14.96 -8.44
N LEU A 82 15.92 14.63 -8.41
CA LEU A 82 16.75 14.53 -9.61
C LEU A 82 16.33 13.32 -10.45
N VAL A 83 16.20 12.16 -9.83
CA VAL A 83 15.80 10.90 -10.50
C VAL A 83 14.40 11.03 -11.10
N GLU A 84 13.46 11.68 -10.40
CA GLU A 84 12.12 11.95 -10.93
C GLU A 84 12.18 12.81 -12.20
N LYS A 85 12.95 13.91 -12.18
CA LYS A 85 13.13 14.78 -13.34
C LYS A 85 13.80 14.06 -14.52
N LEU A 86 14.83 13.26 -14.25
CA LEU A 86 15.49 12.45 -15.25
C LEU A 86 14.56 11.40 -15.85
N GLY A 87 13.74 10.74 -15.02
CA GLY A 87 12.71 9.79 -15.48
C GLY A 87 11.68 10.46 -16.37
N ARG A 88 11.15 11.63 -15.97
CA ARG A 88 10.23 12.42 -16.81
C ARG A 88 10.86 12.82 -18.13
N LEU A 89 12.10 13.29 -18.12
CA LEU A 89 12.84 13.63 -19.33
C LEU A 89 13.04 12.41 -20.23
N ALA A 90 13.44 11.27 -19.67
CA ALA A 90 13.63 10.03 -20.43
C ALA A 90 12.32 9.58 -21.10
N VAL A 91 11.19 9.63 -20.38
CA VAL A 91 9.86 9.34 -20.94
C VAL A 91 9.50 10.30 -22.07
N GLN A 92 9.75 11.60 -21.91
CA GLN A 92 9.49 12.59 -22.97
C GLN A 92 10.37 12.36 -24.21
N LEU A 93 11.64 12.01 -24.02
CA LEU A 93 12.55 11.70 -25.13
C LEU A 93 12.14 10.42 -25.87
N VAL A 94 11.73 9.39 -25.14
CA VAL A 94 11.23 8.14 -25.74
C VAL A 94 9.90 8.37 -26.44
N ALA A 95 8.95 9.07 -25.83
CA ALA A 95 7.65 9.39 -26.43
C ALA A 95 7.80 10.18 -27.73
N ARG A 96 8.70 11.16 -27.75
CA ARG A 96 9.01 11.95 -28.95
C ARG A 96 9.81 11.16 -29.98
N ALA A 97 10.62 10.20 -29.57
CA ALA A 97 11.26 9.26 -30.48
C ALA A 97 10.22 8.30 -31.10
N THR A 98 9.18 7.92 -30.36
CA THR A 98 8.10 7.07 -30.87
C THR A 98 7.16 7.80 -31.84
N GLU A 99 6.91 9.11 -31.65
CA GLU A 99 6.20 9.94 -32.65
C GLU A 99 6.99 10.11 -33.96
N ILE A 100 8.32 9.93 -33.95
CA ILE A 100 9.16 9.92 -35.16
C ILE A 100 9.12 8.53 -35.85
N THR A 101 8.69 7.48 -35.15
CA THR A 101 8.57 6.12 -35.70
C THR A 101 7.16 5.71 -36.09
N ASP A 102 6.15 6.58 -35.97
CA ASP A 102 4.81 6.32 -36.55
C ASP A 102 4.83 6.25 -38.09
N GLU A 103 5.96 6.58 -38.73
CA GLU A 103 6.24 6.27 -40.14
C GLU A 103 6.78 4.84 -40.37
N LEU A 104 7.00 4.04 -39.32
CA LEU A 104 7.45 2.64 -39.40
C LEU A 104 6.70 1.71 -38.45
N GLU A 105 5.54 1.28 -38.95
CA GLU A 105 5.00 -0.09 -38.85
C GLU A 105 4.73 -0.69 -37.45
N ILE A 106 3.44 -0.69 -37.09
CA ILE A 106 2.64 -1.93 -36.98
C ILE A 106 3.39 -3.10 -36.29
N GLN A 107 3.40 -3.24 -34.95
CA GLN A 107 3.59 -4.57 -34.30
C GLN A 107 3.30 -4.70 -32.77
N THR A 108 2.75 -3.74 -32.04
CA THR A 108 2.57 -3.88 -30.56
C THR A 108 1.12 -4.08 -30.07
N SER A 109 0.20 -4.48 -30.96
CA SER A 109 -1.23 -4.74 -30.66
C SER A 109 -1.54 -5.74 -29.53
N TRP A 110 -0.53 -6.41 -28.97
CA TRP A 110 -0.66 -7.38 -27.88
C TRP A 110 -0.78 -6.75 -26.49
N ILE A 111 -0.30 -5.51 -26.27
CA ILE A 111 -0.24 -4.92 -24.92
C ILE A 111 -1.57 -4.24 -24.53
N SER A 112 -2.34 -3.71 -25.49
CA SER A 112 -3.59 -2.98 -25.22
C SER A 112 -4.74 -3.86 -24.70
N ARG A 113 -4.65 -5.18 -24.82
CA ARG A 113 -5.72 -6.12 -24.42
C ARG A 113 -5.69 -6.53 -22.95
N PHE A 114 -4.62 -6.23 -22.22
CA PHE A 114 -4.43 -6.69 -20.83
C PHE A 114 -4.93 -5.71 -19.77
N TYR A 115 -5.21 -4.45 -20.14
CA TYR A 115 -5.51 -3.37 -19.19
C TYR A 115 -6.95 -2.84 -19.24
N SER A 116 -7.91 -3.57 -19.84
CA SER A 116 -9.31 -3.12 -19.93
C SER A 116 -10.35 -4.04 -19.28
N SER A 117 -10.03 -4.74 -18.18
CA SER A 117 -11.04 -5.39 -17.33
C SER A 117 -10.59 -5.51 -15.89
#